data_AF-D4F3G3-F1
#
_entry.id   AF-D4F3G3-F1
#
_cell.length_a   1.000
_cell.length_b   1.000
_cell.length_c   1.000
_cell.angle_alpha   90.00
_cell.angle_beta   90.00
_cell.angle_gamma   90.00
#
_symmetry.space_group_name_H-M   'P 1'
#
loop_
_entity.id
_entity.type
_entity.pdbx_description
1 polymer ?
#
loop_
_entity_poly.entity_id
_entity_poly.type
_entity_poly.pdbx_seq_one_letter_code
_entity_poly.pdbx_strand_id
1 'polypeptide(L)'
;PLRCGQPPRRHAMHPQREMGSEGTMKRFALVGDVGGTNARLALCCLESGRLSAVQSYRGEQFASLESVIRTYLQTHAVQVDSACIAIACPITDDWVAMTNHSWAFSIRAMQQALGLA
;
A
#
# COMPACT_ATOMS: atom_id res chain seq x y z
N PRO A 1 1.31 26.68 68.95
CA PRO A 1 0.39 27.12 67.87
C PRO A 1 1.18 27.51 66.60
N LEU A 2 1.04 26.65 65.57
CA LEU A 2 1.28 26.87 64.14
C LEU A 2 2.71 27.22 63.67
N ARG A 3 3.41 26.16 63.20
CA ARG A 3 4.66 26.20 62.42
C ARG A 3 4.41 26.87 61.06
N CYS A 4 5.20 27.87 60.70
CA CYS A 4 5.31 28.35 59.32
C CYS A 4 6.03 27.28 58.47
N GLY A 5 5.29 26.60 57.60
CA GLY A 5 5.83 25.66 56.62
C GLY A 5 6.38 26.38 55.40
N GLN A 6 7.59 25.99 54.98
CA GLN A 6 8.16 26.37 53.68
C GLN A 6 7.35 25.76 52.52
N PRO A 7 7.19 26.45 51.38
CA PRO A 7 6.61 25.84 50.18
C PRO A 7 7.62 24.90 49.50
N PRO A 8 7.16 23.82 48.83
CA PRO A 8 8.06 22.89 48.16
C PRO A 8 8.66 23.51 46.89
N ARG A 9 9.93 23.17 46.63
CA ARG A 9 10.65 23.52 45.40
C ARG A 9 9.92 22.97 44.18
N ARG A 10 9.34 23.86 43.37
CA ARG A 10 8.91 23.53 42.00
C ARG A 10 10.16 23.19 41.20
N HIS A 11 10.39 21.89 40.98
CA HIS A 11 11.23 21.47 39.87
C HIS A 11 10.49 21.89 38.60
N ALA A 12 10.98 22.94 37.93
CA ALA A 12 10.60 23.23 36.58
C ALA A 12 11.09 22.06 35.72
N MET A 13 10.21 21.09 35.45
CA MET A 13 10.41 20.13 34.38
C MET A 13 10.51 20.94 33.10
N HIS A 14 11.71 20.97 32.54
CA HIS A 14 11.91 21.34 31.15
C HIS A 14 10.93 20.52 30.29
N PRO A 15 10.19 21.13 29.36
CA PRO A 15 9.52 20.32 28.35
C PRO A 15 10.64 19.62 27.58
N GLN A 16 10.71 18.29 27.74
CA GLN A 16 11.47 17.46 26.83
C GLN A 16 10.88 17.73 25.45
N ARG A 17 11.63 18.49 24.63
CA ARG A 17 11.38 18.56 23.20
C ARG A 17 11.46 17.11 22.72
N GLU A 18 10.32 16.54 22.39
CA GLU A 18 10.25 15.31 21.61
C GLU A 18 11.02 15.60 20.32
N MET A 19 12.25 15.11 20.28
CA MET A 19 13.03 15.05 19.07
C MET A 19 12.28 14.10 18.15
N GLY A 20 11.51 14.67 17.23
CA GLY A 20 10.90 13.95 16.13
C GLY A 20 11.96 13.11 15.46
N SER A 21 11.81 11.79 15.56
CA SER A 21 12.46 10.89 14.63
C SER A 21 12.06 11.36 13.24
N GLU A 22 13.03 11.83 12.44
CA GLU A 22 12.86 11.99 11.00
C GLU A 22 12.55 10.61 10.43
N GLY A 23 11.26 10.25 10.50
CA GLY A 23 10.76 8.97 10.06
C GLY A 23 11.02 8.88 8.58
N THR A 24 11.87 7.95 8.18
CA THR A 24 12.00 7.53 6.79
C THR A 24 10.58 7.32 6.26
N MET A 25 10.16 8.16 5.31
CA MET A 25 8.86 8.01 4.65
C MET A 25 8.78 6.57 4.15
N LYS A 26 7.85 5.78 4.72
CA LYS A 26 7.70 4.38 4.36
C LYS A 26 7.32 4.30 2.90
N ARG A 27 8.12 3.59 2.10
CA ARG A 27 7.82 3.35 0.70
C ARG A 27 7.06 2.05 0.54
N PHE A 28 6.06 2.07 -0.32
CA PHE A 28 5.24 0.91 -0.59
C PHE A 28 5.35 0.49 -2.05
N ALA A 29 5.36 -0.81 -2.28
CA ALA A 29 5.02 -1.41 -3.57
C ALA A 29 3.63 -2.01 -3.50
N LEU A 30 2.90 -1.97 -4.61
CA LEU A 30 1.67 -2.73 -4.75
C LEU A 30 2.01 -4.20 -5.00
N VAL A 31 1.36 -5.10 -4.29
CA VAL A 31 1.40 -6.53 -4.62
C VAL A 31 0.00 -7.04 -4.88
N GLY A 32 -0.12 -8.01 -5.77
CA GLY A 32 -1.41 -8.56 -6.16
C GLY A 32 -1.36 -10.05 -6.47
N ASP A 33 -2.50 -10.69 -6.26
CA ASP A 33 -2.78 -12.08 -6.63
C ASP A 33 -4.12 -12.11 -7.36
N VAL A 34 -4.09 -12.45 -8.64
CA VAL A 34 -5.24 -12.39 -9.54
C VAL A 34 -5.56 -13.78 -10.05
N GLY A 35 -6.66 -14.34 -9.54
CA GLY A 35 -7.24 -15.59 -10.00
C GLY A 35 -8.36 -15.37 -11.02
N GLY A 36 -9.10 -16.44 -11.35
CA GLY A 36 -10.18 -16.38 -12.32
C GLY A 36 -11.38 -15.52 -11.90
N THR A 37 -11.67 -15.42 -10.59
CA THR A 37 -12.87 -14.73 -10.10
C THR A 37 -12.55 -13.50 -9.26
N ASN A 38 -11.40 -13.51 -8.57
CA ASN A 38 -11.06 -12.50 -7.60
C ASN A 38 -9.64 -11.98 -7.85
N ALA A 39 -9.47 -10.68 -7.62
CA ALA A 39 -8.17 -10.04 -7.49
C ALA A 39 -7.99 -9.61 -6.03
N ARG A 40 -6.86 -10.00 -5.42
CA ARG A 40 -6.47 -9.56 -4.09
C ARG A 40 -5.27 -8.64 -4.21
N LEU A 41 -5.36 -7.46 -3.62
CA LEU A 41 -4.30 -6.45 -3.63
C LEU A 41 -3.84 -6.14 -2.19
N ALA A 42 -2.58 -5.76 -2.03
CA ALA A 42 -2.00 -5.35 -0.76
C ALA A 42 -0.85 -4.34 -0.97
N LEU A 43 -0.47 -3.62 0.08
CA LEU A 43 0.73 -2.80 0.13
C LEU A 43 1.86 -3.55 0.83
N CYS A 44 3.01 -3.64 0.17
CA CYS A 44 4.24 -4.18 0.73
C CYS A 44 5.17 -3.03 1.13
N CYS A 45 5.50 -2.92 2.42
CA CYS A 45 6.49 -1.96 2.90
C CYS A 45 7.89 -2.39 2.45
N LEU A 46 8.54 -1.59 1.61
CA LEU A 46 9.82 -1.94 0.99
C LEU A 46 10.97 -2.08 1.99
N GLU A 47 10.89 -1.40 3.13
CA GLU A 47 11.92 -1.47 4.17
C GLU A 47 11.82 -2.73 5.03
N SER A 48 10.62 -3.31 5.16
CA SER A 48 10.37 -4.43 6.09
C SER A 48 9.83 -5.71 5.46
N GLY A 49 9.40 -5.65 4.19
CA GLY A 49 8.70 -6.74 3.51
C GLY A 49 7.30 -7.03 4.08
N ARG A 50 6.81 -6.23 5.04
CA ARG A 50 5.50 -6.47 5.65
C ARG A 50 4.36 -6.06 4.73
N LEU A 51 3.40 -6.97 4.59
CA LEU A 51 2.14 -6.71 3.89
C LEU A 51 1.13 -6.01 4.81
N SER A 52 0.33 -5.12 4.20
CA SER A 52 -0.73 -4.38 4.86
C SER A 52 -1.83 -4.02 3.86
N ALA A 53 -2.95 -3.47 4.35
CA ALA A 53 -4.05 -3.00 3.50
C ALA A 53 -4.59 -4.05 2.52
N VAL A 54 -4.66 -5.32 2.94
CA VAL A 54 -5.11 -6.41 2.07
C VAL A 54 -6.59 -6.25 1.75
N GLN A 55 -6.94 -6.20 0.46
CA GLN A 55 -8.32 -6.09 0.00
C GLN A 55 -8.58 -7.02 -1.19
N SER A 56 -9.78 -7.60 -1.26
CA SER A 56 -10.20 -8.46 -2.35
C SER A 56 -11.33 -7.80 -3.17
N TYR A 57 -11.27 -7.98 -4.48
CA TYR A 57 -12.20 -7.45 -5.47
C TYR A 57 -12.75 -8.58 -6.32
N ARG A 58 -14.05 -8.55 -6.61
CA ARG A 58 -14.66 -9.49 -7.55
C ARG A 58 -14.40 -9.00 -8.98
N GLY A 59 -13.75 -9.81 -9.79
CA GLY A 59 -13.35 -9.43 -11.16
C GLY A 59 -14.54 -8.96 -12.01
N GLU A 60 -15.69 -9.61 -11.85
CA GLU A 60 -16.94 -9.29 -12.55
C GLU A 60 -17.44 -7.84 -12.34
N GLN A 61 -17.03 -7.18 -11.25
CA GLN A 61 -17.41 -5.79 -10.95
C GLN A 61 -16.54 -4.75 -11.68
N PHE A 62 -15.47 -5.19 -12.35
CA PHE A 62 -14.46 -4.32 -12.94
C PHE A 62 -14.18 -4.70 -14.40
N ALA A 63 -14.13 -3.69 -15.27
CA ALA A 63 -13.87 -3.90 -16.69
C ALA A 63 -12.43 -4.36 -16.98
N SER A 64 -11.47 -4.09 -16.09
CA SER A 64 -10.06 -4.42 -16.28
C SER A 64 -9.32 -4.57 -14.94
N LEU A 65 -8.16 -5.23 -14.96
CA LEU A 65 -7.26 -5.25 -13.80
C LEU A 65 -6.76 -3.84 -13.45
N GLU A 66 -6.52 -3.00 -14.46
CA GLU A 66 -6.10 -1.62 -14.24
C GLU A 66 -7.13 -0.84 -13.42
N SER A 67 -8.43 -1.00 -13.67
CA SER A 67 -9.46 -0.29 -12.91
C SER A 67 -9.51 -0.75 -11.46
N VAL A 68 -9.31 -2.04 -11.18
CA VAL A 68 -9.15 -2.55 -9.80
C VAL A 68 -7.96 -1.88 -9.10
N ILE A 69 -6.80 -1.82 -9.76
CA ILE A 69 -5.58 -1.23 -9.18
C ILE A 69 -5.80 0.25 -8.88
N ARG A 70 -6.37 1.02 -9.81
CA ARG A 70 -6.68 2.44 -9.60
C ARG A 70 -7.63 2.65 -8.43
N THR A 71 -8.71 1.88 -8.36
CA THR A 71 -9.66 1.95 -7.24
C THR A 71 -8.99 1.63 -5.91
N TYR A 72 -8.11 0.63 -5.86
CA TYR A 72 -7.37 0.27 -4.66
C TYR A 72 -6.44 1.39 -4.20
N LEU A 73 -5.63 1.95 -5.10
CA LEU A 73 -4.69 3.03 -4.77
C LEU A 73 -5.43 4.30 -4.32
N GLN A 74 -6.55 4.63 -4.98
CA GLN A 74 -7.41 5.76 -4.59
C GLN A 74 -8.03 5.57 -3.21
N THR A 75 -8.56 4.37 -2.93
CA THR A 75 -9.22 4.05 -1.65
C THR A 75 -8.25 4.19 -0.48
N HIS A 76 -6.98 3.83 -0.68
CA HIS A 76 -5.94 3.92 0.35
C HIS A 76 -5.15 5.25 0.34
N ALA A 77 -5.48 6.16 -0.57
CA ALA A 77 -4.79 7.44 -0.77
C ALA A 77 -3.26 7.29 -0.83
N VAL A 78 -2.79 6.28 -1.55
CA VAL A 78 -1.37 5.92 -1.65
C VAL A 78 -0.88 6.05 -3.09
N GLN A 79 0.38 6.41 -3.25
CA GLN A 79 1.11 6.36 -4.52
C GLN A 79 2.21 5.31 -4.39
N VAL A 80 2.44 4.57 -5.47
CA VAL A 80 3.47 3.52 -5.54
C VAL A 80 4.17 3.62 -6.88
N ASP A 81 5.47 3.39 -6.89
CA ASP A 81 6.29 3.44 -8.11
C ASP A 81 6.57 2.02 -8.65
N SER A 82 6.15 0.99 -7.92
CA SER A 82 6.44 -0.41 -8.26
C SER A 82 5.26 -1.29 -7.92
N ALA A 83 5.03 -2.32 -8.75
CA ALA A 83 4.03 -3.34 -8.50
C ALA A 83 4.53 -4.74 -8.88
N CYS A 84 4.06 -5.76 -8.16
CA CYS A 84 4.28 -7.16 -8.50
C CYS A 84 2.94 -7.91 -8.39
N ILE A 85 2.43 -8.40 -9.54
CA ILE A 85 1.13 -9.04 -9.60
C ILE A 85 1.30 -10.48 -10.09
N ALA A 86 0.91 -11.45 -9.25
CA ALA A 86 0.77 -12.83 -9.66
C ALA A 86 -0.55 -13.01 -10.42
N ILE A 87 -0.50 -13.66 -11.59
CA ILE A 87 -1.68 -13.95 -12.40
C ILE A 87 -1.78 -15.46 -12.60
N ALA A 88 -2.96 -16.03 -12.40
CA ALA A 88 -3.25 -17.45 -12.61
C ALA A 88 -3.37 -17.84 -14.10
N CYS A 89 -2.41 -17.45 -14.94
CA CYS A 89 -2.26 -17.93 -16.30
C CYS A 89 -0.78 -17.91 -16.73
N PRO A 90 -0.39 -18.67 -17.77
CA PRO A 90 0.96 -18.59 -18.32
C PRO A 90 1.26 -17.17 -18.82
N ILE A 91 2.40 -16.61 -18.41
CA ILE A 91 2.90 -15.32 -18.88
C ILE A 91 4.10 -15.59 -19.78
N THR A 92 3.91 -15.47 -21.09
CA THR A 92 4.94 -15.77 -22.09
C THR A 92 5.62 -14.54 -22.66
N ASP A 93 4.91 -13.40 -22.70
CA ASP A 93 5.39 -12.14 -23.24
C ASP A 93 4.58 -10.98 -22.61
N ASP A 94 4.67 -9.79 -23.20
CA ASP A 94 3.98 -8.58 -22.79
C ASP A 94 2.45 -8.72 -22.76
N TRP A 95 1.86 -9.51 -23.67
CA TRP A 95 0.42 -9.70 -23.71
C TRP A 95 -0.03 -10.81 -22.76
N VAL A 96 -0.85 -10.43 -21.79
CA VAL A 96 -1.49 -11.34 -20.85
C VAL A 96 -2.96 -11.49 -21.24
N ALA A 97 -3.38 -12.71 -21.51
CA ALA A 97 -4.79 -13.06 -21.68
C ALA A 97 -5.18 -14.08 -20.61
N MET A 98 -6.12 -13.72 -19.74
CA MET A 98 -6.61 -14.64 -18.73
C MET A 98 -7.54 -15.68 -19.37
N THR A 99 -7.36 -16.95 -19.03
CA THR A 99 -8.23 -18.03 -19.52
C THR A 99 -9.52 -18.14 -18.72
N ASN A 100 -9.51 -17.68 -17.47
CA ASN A 100 -10.61 -17.82 -16.52
C ASN A 100 -11.39 -16.51 -16.31
N HIS A 101 -10.98 -15.41 -16.94
CA HIS A 101 -11.63 -14.10 -16.87
C HIS A 101 -11.46 -13.37 -18.21
N SER A 102 -12.34 -12.43 -18.53
CA SER A 102 -12.32 -11.68 -19.81
C SER A 102 -11.19 -10.65 -19.92
N TRP A 103 -10.34 -10.51 -18.90
CA TRP A 103 -9.29 -9.50 -18.91
C TRP A 103 -8.13 -9.96 -19.79
N ALA A 104 -7.71 -9.05 -20.67
CA ALA A 104 -6.48 -9.15 -21.41
C ALA A 104 -5.82 -7.77 -21.48
N PHE A 105 -4.49 -7.72 -21.40
CA PHE A 105 -3.75 -6.47 -21.32
C PHE A 105 -2.28 -6.66 -21.72
N SER A 106 -1.64 -5.56 -22.10
CA SER A 106 -0.18 -5.46 -22.20
C SER A 106 0.41 -5.06 -20.85
N ILE A 107 1.45 -5.75 -20.39
CA ILE A 107 2.17 -5.44 -19.15
C ILE A 107 2.77 -4.02 -19.24
N ARG A 108 3.48 -3.72 -20.33
CA ARG A 108 4.09 -2.40 -20.55
C ARG A 108 3.07 -1.29 -20.63
N ALA A 109 1.96 -1.50 -21.35
CA ALA A 109 0.90 -0.50 -21.43
C ALA A 109 0.28 -0.22 -20.06
N MET A 110 0.05 -1.27 -19.26
CA MET A 110 -0.47 -1.12 -17.89
C MET A 110 0.53 -0.41 -16.96
N GLN A 111 1.82 -0.73 -17.05
CA GLN A 111 2.88 -0.03 -16.30
C GLN A 111 2.89 1.47 -16.62
N GLN A 112 2.86 1.83 -17.90
CA GLN A 112 2.82 3.22 -18.35
C GLN A 112 1.55 3.94 -17.88
N ALA A 113 0.38 3.30 -18.02
CA ALA A 113 -0.89 3.89 -17.63
C ALA A 113 -0.95 4.16 -16.10
N LEU A 114 -0.33 3.31 -15.30
CA LEU A 114 -0.29 3.42 -13.84
C LEU A 114 0.89 4.24 -13.31
N GLY A 115 1.83 4.66 -14.17
CA GLY A 115 3.02 5.41 -13.75
C GLY A 115 4.03 4.56 -12.96
N LEU A 116 4.08 3.26 -13.24
CA LEU A 116 4.98 2.32 -12.57
C LEU A 116 6.34 2.25 -13.30
N ALA A 117 7.40 1.98 -12.55
CA ALA A 117 8.75 1.76 -13.04
C ALA A 117 8.98 0.37 -13.66
#